data_AF-A0A543N2L6-F1
#
_entry.id   AF-A0A543N2L6-F1
#
_cell.length_a   1.000
_cell.length_b   1.000
_cell.length_c   1.000
_cell.angle_alpha   90.00
_cell.angle_beta   90.00
_cell.angle_gamma   90.00
#
_symmetry.space_group_name_H-M   'P 1'
#
loop_
_entity.id
_entity.type
_entity.pdbx_description
1 polymer ?
#
loop_
_entity_poly.entity_id
_entity_poly.type
_entity_poly.pdbx_seq_one_letter_code
_entity_poly.pdbx_strand_id
1 'polypeptide(L)' 'MTKPLAPEVPEGWRAVWLPQHGAYLAFLDTDMPPGIEQPAVYGETKDETLHAIYRHKELAEVVRKWVWLHEGAV' A
#
# COMPACT_ATOMS: atom_id res chain seq x y z
N MET A 1 5.37 -8.46 -28.81
CA MET A 1 5.80 -8.38 -27.40
C MET A 1 4.60 -7.99 -26.57
N THR A 2 4.00 -8.95 -25.87
CA THR A 2 2.91 -8.73 -24.92
C THR A 2 3.46 -7.91 -23.76
N LYS A 3 2.89 -6.71 -23.54
CA LYS A 3 3.18 -5.88 -22.37
C LYS A 3 2.99 -6.76 -21.13
N PRO A 4 3.99 -6.95 -20.25
CA PRO A 4 3.78 -7.74 -19.06
C PRO A 4 2.64 -7.07 -18.31
N LEU A 5 1.58 -7.84 -18.04
CA LEU A 5 0.52 -7.43 -17.13
C LEU A 5 1.25 -6.97 -15.87
N ALA A 6 1.12 -5.69 -15.54
CA ALA A 6 1.55 -5.22 -14.24
C ALA A 6 0.97 -6.22 -13.21
N PRO A 7 1.73 -6.60 -12.17
CA PRO A 7 1.09 -7.31 -11.06
C PRO A 7 -0.17 -6.52 -10.70
N GLU A 8 -1.27 -7.21 -10.47
CA GLU A 8 -2.46 -6.52 -9.97
C GLU A 8 -2.07 -5.92 -8.62
N VAL A 9 -1.76 -4.63 -8.66
CA VAL A 9 -1.55 -3.82 -7.47
C VAL A 9 -2.85 -3.91 -6.69
N PRO A 10 -2.80 -4.20 -5.38
CA PRO A 10 -4.01 -4.35 -4.58
C PRO A 10 -4.96 -3.15 -4.75
N GLU A 11 -6.27 -3.41 -4.75
CA GLU A 11 -7.29 -2.38 -4.91
C GLU A 11 -7.07 -1.22 -3.92
N GLY A 12 -7.21 0.02 -4.43
CA GLY A 12 -6.97 1.23 -3.65
C GLY A 12 -5.49 1.60 -3.49
N TRP A 13 -4.57 0.95 -4.19
CA TRP A 13 -3.15 1.33 -4.25
C TRP A 13 -2.72 1.70 -5.67
N ARG A 14 -1.81 2.66 -5.77
CA ARG A 14 -1.05 2.95 -6.99
C ARG A 14 0.41 2.63 -6.75
N ALA A 15 1.08 2.07 -7.76
CA ALA A 15 2.50 1.80 -7.72
C ALA A 15 3.19 2.40 -8.95
N VAL A 16 4.36 3.01 -8.73
CA VAL A 16 5.19 3.62 -9.77
C VAL A 16 6.63 3.14 -9.64
N TRP A 17 7.31 2.91 -10.76
CA TRP A 17 8.74 2.65 -10.80
C TRP A 17 9.52 3.97 -10.84
N LEU A 18 10.48 4.13 -9.94
CA LEU A 18 11.36 5.28 -9.84
C LEU A 18 12.77 4.89 -10.33
N PRO A 19 13.08 5.06 -11.63
CA PRO A 19 14.32 4.55 -12.22
C PRO A 19 15.58 5.16 -11.61
N GLN A 20 15.52 6.44 -11.21
CA GLN A 20 16.63 7.14 -10.56
C GLN A 20 16.98 6.63 -9.16
N HIS A 21 16.06 5.87 -8.54
CA HIS A 21 16.25 5.24 -7.23
C HIS A 21 16.35 3.71 -7.34
N GLY A 22 16.14 3.14 -8.53
CA GLY A 22 16.13 1.69 -8.72
C GLY A 22 15.07 0.97 -7.88
N ALA A 23 13.90 1.57 -7.70
CA ALA A 23 12.88 1.03 -6.81
C ALA A 23 11.45 1.38 -7.19
N TYR A 24 10.51 0.61 -6.64
CA TYR A 24 9.08 0.87 -6.70
C TYR A 24 8.64 1.67 -5.47
N LEU A 25 7.78 2.65 -5.72
CA LEU A 25 7.03 3.38 -4.70
C LEU A 25 5.54 3.04 -4.88
N ALA A 26 4.87 2.60 -3.82
CA ALA A 26 3.42 2.43 -3.82
C ALA A 26 2.75 3.22 -2.72
N PHE A 27 1.59 3.79 -3.00
CA PHE A 27 0.83 4.67 -2.10
C PHE A 27 -0.68 4.43 -2.24
N LEU A 28 -1.43 4.76 -1.20
CA LEU A 28 -2.89 4.65 -1.22
C LEU A 28 -3.50 5.65 -2.21
N ASP A 29 -4.43 5.17 -3.04
CA ASP A 29 -5.23 5.96 -3.98
C ASP A 29 -6.46 6.55 -3.25
N THR A 30 -6.19 7.42 -2.27
CA THR A 30 -7.22 8.14 -1.51
C THR A 30 -6.84 9.60 -1.36
N ASP A 31 -7.84 10.46 -1.46
CA ASP A 31 -7.69 11.87 -1.10
C ASP A 31 -7.38 11.96 0.41
N MET A 32 -6.24 12.57 0.74
CA MET A 32 -5.84 12.84 2.11
C MET A 32 -5.95 14.34 2.40
N PRO A 33 -6.34 14.75 3.63
CA PRO A 33 -6.32 16.15 4.01
C PRO A 33 -4.93 16.77 3.85
N PRO A 34 -4.84 18.08 3.51
CA PRO A 34 -3.57 18.78 3.43
C PRO A 34 -2.76 18.64 4.73
N GLY A 35 -1.47 18.32 4.61
CA GLY A 35 -0.56 18.18 5.75
C GLY A 35 -0.55 16.78 6.38
N ILE A 36 -1.34 15.83 5.88
CA ILE A 36 -1.21 14.42 6.25
C ILE A 36 -0.37 13.70 5.20
N GLU A 37 0.71 13.07 5.63
CA GLU A 37 1.51 12.21 4.74
C GLU A 37 0.69 10.98 4.33
N GLN A 38 0.62 10.72 3.03
CA GLN A 38 0.01 9.50 2.52
C GLN A 38 0.86 8.30 2.91
N PRO A 39 0.26 7.22 3.44
CA PRO A 39 0.97 5.97 3.64
C PRO A 39 1.55 5.49 2.31
N ALA A 40 2.87 5.29 2.31
CA ALA A 40 3.61 4.81 1.16
C ALA A 40 4.59 3.73 1.57
N VAL A 41 4.85 2.80 0.65
CA VAL A 41 5.84 1.74 0.79
C VAL A 41 6.86 1.82 -0.35
N TYR A 42 8.08 1.44 -0.02
CA TYR A 42 9.20 1.41 -0.94
C TYR A 42 9.78 -0.01 -0.99
N GLY A 43 10.11 -0.49 -2.18
CA GLY A 43 10.80 -1.77 -2.37
C GLY A 43 11.69 -1.74 -3.61
N GLU A 44 12.86 -2.36 -3.53
CA GLU A 44 13.79 -2.43 -4.67
C GLU A 44 13.22 -3.32 -5.77
N THR A 45 12.44 -4.33 -5.37
CA THR A 45 11.72 -5.19 -6.29
C THR A 45 10.21 -5.00 -6.20
N LYS A 46 9.55 -5.46 -7.26
CA LYS A 46 8.10 -5.50 -7.37
C LYS A 46 7.47 -6.35 -6.27
N ASP A 47 8.05 -7.51 -5.99
CA ASP A 47 7.49 -8.49 -5.06
C ASP A 47 7.65 -8.03 -3.60
N GLU A 48 8.76 -7.38 -3.25
CA GLU A 48 8.95 -6.72 -1.95
C GLU A 48 7.90 -5.64 -1.72
N THR A 49 7.63 -4.83 -2.75
CA THR A 49 6.65 -3.75 -2.67
C THR A 49 5.24 -4.31 -2.46
N LEU A 50 4.86 -5.35 -3.21
CA LEU A 50 3.56 -6.02 -3.03
C LEU A 50 3.45 -6.66 -1.64
N HIS A 51 4.51 -7.33 -1.18
CA HIS A 51 4.54 -7.94 0.14
C HIS A 51 4.32 -6.89 1.24
N ALA A 52 4.98 -5.72 1.13
CA ALA A 52 4.79 -4.61 2.06
C ALA A 52 3.33 -4.10 2.07
N ILE A 53 2.71 -3.95 0.89
CA ILE A 53 1.28 -3.56 0.79
C ILE A 53 0.39 -4.56 1.53
N TYR A 54 0.57 -5.87 1.30
CA TYR A 54 -0.23 -6.89 1.97
C TYR A 54 -0.05 -6.87 3.49
N ARG A 55 1.17 -6.68 3.99
CA ARG A 55 1.44 -6.56 5.43
C ARG A 55 0.75 -5.36 6.06
N HIS A 56 0.66 -4.23 5.36
CA HIS A 56 -0.13 -3.09 5.84
C HIS A 56 -1.63 -3.38 5.88
N LYS A 57 -2.17 -4.11 4.89
CA LYS A 57 -3.57 -4.52 4.90
C LYS A 57 -3.87 -5.44 6.08
N GLU A 58 -3.03 -6.45 6.32
CA GLU A 58 -3.14 -7.35 7.48
C GLU A 58 -3.12 -6.56 8.79
N LEU A 59 -2.18 -5.61 8.93
CA LEU A 59 -2.09 -4.77 10.12
C LEU A 59 -3.37 -3.94 10.30
N ALA A 60 -3.90 -3.34 9.23
CA ALA A 60 -5.13 -2.55 9.28
C ALA A 60 -6.33 -3.40 9.73
N GLU A 61 -6.45 -4.64 9.25
CA GLU A 61 -7.50 -5.57 9.67
C GLU A 61 -7.36 -5.95 11.16
N VAL A 62 -6.14 -6.22 11.62
CA VAL A 62 -5.86 -6.50 13.04
C VAL A 62 -6.22 -5.31 13.93
N VAL A 63 -5.83 -4.10 13.54
CA VAL A 63 -6.15 -2.87 14.28
C VAL A 63 -7.65 -2.62 14.31
N ARG A 64 -8.36 -2.72 13.18
CA ARG A 64 -9.83 -2.59 13.13
C ARG A 64 -10.52 -3.58 14.06
N LYS A 65 -10.07 -4.84 14.07
CA LYS A 65 -10.60 -5.87 14.97
C LYS A 65 -10.34 -5.52 16.42
N TRP A 66 -9.13 -5.04 16.75
CA TRP A 66 -8.80 -4.63 18.11
C TRP A 66 -9.67 -3.47 18.58
N VAL A 67 -9.83 -2.41 17.77
CA VAL A 67 -10.69 -1.25 18.06
C VAL A 67 -12.14 -1.70 18.29
N TRP A 68 -12.68 -2.52 17.39
CA TRP A 68 -14.04 -3.06 17.54
C TRP A 68 -14.24 -3.79 18.88
N LEU A 69 -13.26 -4.58 19.30
CA LEU A 69 -13.34 -5.37 20.53
C LEU A 69 -13.17 -4.55 21.81
N HIS A 70 -12.46 -3.43 21.77
CA HIS A 70 -12.04 -2.71 22.98
C HIS A 70 -12.66 -1.31 23.13
N GLU A 71 -13.01 -0.66 22.03
CA GLU A 71 -13.58 0.70 22.03
C GLU A 71 -15.07 0.71 21.71
N GLY A 72 -15.63 -0.45 21.28
CA GLY A 72 -17.00 -0.55 20.82
C GLY A 72 -17.15 -0.08 19.37
N ALA A 73 -18.17 -0.61 18.69
CA ALA A 73 -18.52 -0.22 17.32
C ALA A 73 -18.80 1.29 17.26
N VAL A 74 -17.92 2.06 16.63
CA VAL A 74 -18.20 3.46 16.24
C VAL A 74 -19.00 3.47 14.94
#